data_AF-A0A1F5YY46-F1
#
_entry.id   AF-A0A1F5YY46-F1
#
_cell.length_a   1.000
_cell.length_b   1.000
_cell.length_c   1.000
_cell.angle_alpha   90.00
_cell.angle_beta   90.00
_cell.angle_gamma   90.00
#
_symmetry.space_group_name_H-M   'P 1'
#
loop_
_entity.id
_entity.type
_entity.pdbx_description
1 polymer ?
#
loop_
_entity_poly.entity_id
_entity_poly.type
_entity_poly.pdbx_seq_one_letter_code
_entity_poly.pdbx_strand_id
1 'polypeptide(L)'
;MFLALNTAGATTAVNGEILVSGRTLPNATVLIYTDADETSIESSGDGQFESTVIVGENGGLVRVTAFSDAGEETSETISVAPETGQ
;
A
#
# COMPACT_ATOMS: atom_id res chain seq x y z
N MET A 1 -9.85 12.58 5.56
CA MET A 1 -9.17 11.36 5.06
C MET A 1 -8.69 11.69 3.65
N PHE A 2 -7.37 11.76 3.43
CA PHE A 2 -6.79 12.13 2.12
C PHE A 2 -6.10 10.96 1.42
N LEU A 3 -5.98 9.80 2.08
CA LEU A 3 -5.52 8.55 1.50
C LEU A 3 -6.71 7.76 0.96
N ALA A 4 -6.58 7.23 -0.25
CA ALA A 4 -7.52 6.32 -0.86
C ALA A 4 -6.75 5.19 -1.58
N LEU A 5 -6.88 3.96 -1.08
CA LEU A 5 -6.24 2.79 -1.68
C LEU A 5 -7.05 2.23 -2.85
N ASN A 6 -6.35 1.80 -3.90
CA ASN A 6 -6.92 0.98 -4.95
C ASN A 6 -6.73 -0.50 -4.58
N THR A 7 -7.80 -1.12 -4.07
CA THR A 7 -7.77 -2.51 -3.59
C THR A 7 -7.99 -3.55 -4.69
N ALA A 8 -8.30 -3.15 -5.93
CA ALA A 8 -8.66 -4.07 -7.00
C ALA A 8 -7.52 -5.07 -7.38
N GLY A 9 -6.27 -4.75 -7.06
CA GLY A 9 -5.10 -5.63 -7.26
C GLY A 9 -4.34 -5.99 -5.99
N ALA A 10 -4.74 -5.44 -4.84
CA ALA A 10 -4.02 -5.58 -3.57
C ALA A 10 -4.66 -6.59 -2.61
N THR A 11 -5.62 -7.40 -3.08
CA THR A 11 -6.33 -8.39 -2.25
C THR A 11 -5.79 -9.81 -2.37
N THR A 12 -4.88 -10.07 -3.30
CA THR A 12 -4.32 -11.40 -3.56
C THR A 12 -2.83 -11.32 -3.76
N ALA A 13 -2.07 -12.06 -2.96
CA ALA A 13 -0.62 -12.17 -3.10
C ALA A 13 -0.27 -13.08 -4.28
N VAL A 14 0.52 -12.58 -5.23
CA VAL A 14 1.05 -13.34 -6.36
C VAL A 14 2.54 -13.52 -6.14
N ASN A 15 3.00 -14.75 -6.02
CA ASN A 15 4.33 -15.14 -5.60
C ASN A 15 4.78 -14.49 -4.27
N GLY A 16 3.82 -14.24 -3.38
CA GLY A 16 4.06 -13.57 -2.09
C GLY A 16 4.22 -12.05 -2.17
N GLU A 17 3.96 -11.45 -3.33
CA GLU A 17 4.03 -10.00 -3.56
C GLU A 17 2.63 -9.44 -3.90
N ILE A 18 2.43 -8.15 -3.62
CA ILE A 18 1.27 -7.41 -4.11
C ILE A 18 1.66 -6.06 -4.68
N LEU A 19 0.84 -5.56 -5.60
CA LEU A 19 0.90 -4.18 -6.05
C LEU A 19 -0.03 -3.32 -5.20
N VAL A 20 0.54 -2.45 -4.39
CA VAL A 20 -0.20 -1.44 -3.63
C VAL A 20 -0.22 -0.16 -4.45
N SER A 21 -1.41 0.29 -4.82
CA SER A 21 -1.60 1.56 -5.52
C SER A 21 -2.71 2.38 -4.89
N GLY A 22 -2.69 3.68 -5.11
CA GLY A 22 -3.71 4.57 -4.56
C GLY A 22 -3.49 6.03 -4.91
N ARG A 23 -4.23 6.88 -4.21
CA ARG A 23 -4.09 8.33 -4.24
C ARG A 23 -3.97 8.90 -2.84
N THR A 24 -3.16 9.95 -2.74
CA THR A 24 -2.93 10.78 -1.57
C THR A 24 -2.76 12.24 -2.01
N LEU A 25 -2.26 13.11 -1.13
CA LEU A 25 -1.88 14.47 -1.50
C LEU A 25 -0.64 14.48 -2.41
N PRO A 26 -0.47 15.47 -3.30
CA PRO A 26 0.74 15.62 -4.11
C PRO A 26 2.03 15.67 -3.28
N ASN A 27 3.07 14.93 -3.70
CA ASN A 27 4.38 14.87 -3.04
C ASN A 27 4.29 14.47 -1.55
N ALA A 28 3.23 13.77 -1.15
CA ALA A 28 3.12 13.18 0.18
C ALA A 28 3.97 11.92 0.27
N THR A 29 4.58 11.70 1.43
CA THR A 29 5.30 10.48 1.75
C THR A 29 4.31 9.38 2.11
N VAL A 30 4.45 8.21 1.49
CA VAL A 30 3.62 7.03 1.75
C VAL A 30 4.53 5.93 2.27
N LEU A 31 4.23 5.43 3.46
CA LEU A 31 4.88 4.27 4.06
C LEU A 31 3.95 3.08 3.99
N ILE A 32 4.45 1.98 3.44
CA ILE A 32 3.74 0.72 3.25
C ILE A 32 4.44 -0.32 4.12
N TYR A 33 3.70 -0.87 5.07
CA TYR A 33 4.17 -1.86 6.02
C TYR A 33 3.44 -3.17 5.82
N THR A 34 4.18 -4.26 5.76
CA THR A 34 3.67 -5.62 5.83
C THR A 34 4.37 -6.36 6.98
N ASP A 35 4.04 -7.62 7.21
CA ASP A 35 4.80 -8.46 8.16
C ASP A 35 6.23 -8.77 7.66
N ALA A 36 6.42 -8.79 6.33
CA ALA A 36 7.65 -9.22 5.69
C ALA A 36 8.51 -8.07 5.11
N ASP A 37 7.91 -6.90 4.87
CA ASP A 37 8.52 -5.79 4.15
C ASP A 37 8.08 -4.42 4.66
N GLU A 38 8.95 -3.44 4.50
CA GLU A 38 8.66 -2.03 4.75
C GLU A 38 9.22 -1.20 3.59
N THR A 39 8.33 -0.43 2.95
CA THR A 39 8.69 0.41 1.82
C THR A 39 8.19 1.83 2.05
N SER A 40 9.01 2.82 1.68
CA SER A 40 8.62 4.23 1.67
C SER A 40 8.78 4.80 0.26
N ILE A 41 7.74 5.47 -0.20
CA ILE A 41 7.72 6.14 -1.51
C ILE A 41 7.12 7.52 -1.39
N GLU A 42 7.42 8.38 -2.36
CA GLU A 42 6.76 9.66 -2.52
C GLU A 42 5.68 9.54 -3.60
N SER A 43 4.52 10.12 -3.34
CA SER A 43 3.47 10.23 -4.34
C SER A 43 3.83 11.27 -5.41
N SER A 44 3.31 11.07 -6.62
CA SER A 44 3.52 11.99 -7.75
C SER A 44 2.86 13.36 -7.52
N GLY A 45 3.14 14.33 -8.41
CA GLY A 45 2.53 15.66 -8.37
C GLY A 45 0.99 15.67 -8.51
N ASP A 46 0.39 14.58 -8.98
CA ASP A 46 -1.07 14.37 -9.01
C ASP A 46 -1.60 13.56 -7.80
N GLY A 47 -0.74 13.27 -6.83
CA GLY A 47 -1.06 12.49 -5.63
C GLY A 47 -1.14 10.96 -5.85
N GLN A 48 -0.78 10.47 -7.04
CA GLN A 48 -0.80 9.03 -7.34
C GLN A 48 0.45 8.34 -6.80
N PHE A 49 0.29 7.13 -6.28
CA PHE A 49 1.40 6.29 -5.85
C PHE A 49 1.15 4.83 -6.18
N GLU A 50 2.24 4.09 -6.39
CA GLU A 50 2.23 2.67 -6.67
C GLU A 50 3.55 2.07 -6.20
N SER A 51 3.49 0.94 -5.50
CA SER A 51 4.67 0.14 -5.13
C SER A 51 4.32 -1.33 -5.03
N THR A 52 5.25 -2.17 -5.45
CA THR A 52 5.22 -3.59 -5.13
C THR A 52 5.81 -3.80 -3.74
N VAL A 53 5.15 -4.61 -2.91
CA VAL A 53 5.64 -5.00 -1.58
C VAL A 53 5.47 -6.49 -1.35
N ILE A 54 6.37 -7.07 -0.56
CA ILE A 54 6.31 -8.48 -0.18
C ILE A 54 5.38 -8.63 1.02
N VAL A 55 4.37 -9.49 0.90
CA VAL A 55 3.42 -9.82 2.00
C VAL A 55 3.57 -11.27 2.45
N GLY A 56 4.23 -12.12 1.64
CA GLY A 56 4.41 -13.55 1.88
C GLY A 56 3.36 -14.42 1.19
N GLU A 57 3.71 -15.68 0.93
CA GLU A 57 2.87 -16.63 0.16
C GLU A 57 1.53 -16.97 0.84
N ASN A 58 1.42 -16.76 2.15
CA ASN A 58 0.19 -17.00 2.91
C ASN A 58 -0.74 -15.78 2.96
N GLY A 59 -0.39 -14.68 2.27
CA GLY A 59 -1.04 -13.39 2.44
C GLY A 59 -0.74 -12.77 3.81
N GLY A 60 -1.48 -11.72 4.17
CA GLY A 60 -1.20 -10.97 5.39
C GLY A 60 -1.96 -9.65 5.46
N LEU A 61 -1.55 -8.79 6.39
CA LEU A 61 -2.05 -7.43 6.49
C LEU A 61 -1.04 -6.47 5.87
N VAL A 62 -1.56 -5.51 5.10
CA VAL A 62 -0.76 -4.41 4.56
C VAL A 62 -1.32 -3.12 5.08
N ARG A 63 -0.48 -2.35 5.78
CA ARG A 63 -0.83 -1.07 6.36
C ARG A 63 -0.14 0.04 5.58
N VAL A 64 -0.93 0.94 5.02
CA VAL A 64 -0.44 2.09 4.26
C VAL A 64 -0.69 3.33 5.08
N THR A 65 0.35 4.12 5.32
CA THR A 65 0.28 5.40 6.03
C THR A 65 0.80 6.49 5.13
N ALA A 66 -0.02 7.52 4.87
CA ALA A 66 0.38 8.68 4.12
C ALA A 66 0.56 9.89 5.04
N PHE A 67 1.64 10.65 4.81
CA PHE A 67 2.03 11.84 5.56
C PHE A 67 1.97 13.06 4.65
N SER A 68 1.21 14.07 5.04
CA SER A 68 1.20 15.37 4.37
C SER A 68 2.42 16.20 4.78
N ASP A 69 2.78 17.18 3.95
CA ASP A 69 3.82 18.17 4.27
C ASP A 69 3.50 18.98 5.54
N ALA A 70 2.20 19.13 5.86
CA ALA A 70 1.73 19.78 7.07
C ALA A 70 1.85 18.91 8.34
N GLY A 71 2.31 17.66 8.20
CA GLY A 71 2.45 16.70 9.31
C GLY A 71 1.16 15.97 9.68
N GLU A 72 0.13 16.01 8.82
CA GLU A 72 -1.06 15.18 9.01
C GLU A 72 -0.80 13.77 8.49
N GLU A 73 -1.28 12.76 9.21
CA GLU A 73 -1.17 11.36 8.79
C GLU A 73 -2.54 10.70 8.65
N THR A 74 -2.67 9.83 7.65
CA THR A 74 -3.83 8.94 7.50
C THR A 74 -3.31 7.54 7.22
N SER A 75 -3.86 6.54 7.91
CA SER A 75 -3.53 5.14 7.64
C SER A 75 -4.75 4.31 7.26
N GLU A 76 -4.54 3.39 6.34
CA GLU A 76 -5.51 2.37 5.94
C GLU A 76 -4.85 0.99 6.02
N THR A 77 -5.66 -0.05 6.27
CA THR A 77 -5.19 -1.43 6.35
C THR A 77 -6.02 -2.30 5.42
N ILE A 78 -5.33 -3.11 4.63
CA ILE A 78 -5.94 -4.06 3.71
C ILE A 78 -5.53 -5.48 4.11
N SER A 79 -6.48 -6.41 4.00
CA SER A 79 -6.22 -7.83 4.16
C SER A 79 -5.94 -8.46 2.79
N VAL A 80 -4.79 -9.10 2.67
CA VAL A 80 -4.36 -9.81 1.48
C VAL A 80 -4.53 -11.31 1.72
N ALA A 81 -5.25 -11.97 0.81
CA ALA A 81 -5.34 -13.42 0.80
C ALA A 81 -4.18 -14.03 -0.01
N PRO A 82 -3.77 -15.27 0.28
CA PRO A 82 -2.86 -16.00 -0.60
C PRO A 82 -3.49 -16.19 -1.99
N GLU A 83 -2.68 -16.37 -3.03
CA GLU A 83 -3.15 -16.92 -4.31
C GLU A 83 -3.73 -18.32 -4.06
N THR A 84 -5.05 -18.42 -3.95
CA THR A 84 -5.69 -19.72 -3.98
C THR A 84 -5.62 -20.20 -5.43
N GLY A 85 -4.74 -21.16 -5.70
CA GLY A 85 -4.61 -21.77 -7.03
C GLY A 85 -5.98 -22.15 -7.58
N GLN A 86 -6.27 -21.71 -8.81
CA GLN A 86 -7.39 -22.20 -9.61
C GLN A 86 -7.26 -23.70 -9.90
#